data_AF-A0A3D2MYZ0-F1
#
_entry.id   AF-A0A3D2MYZ0-F1
#
_cell.length_a   1.000
_cell.length_b   1.000
_cell.length_c   1.000
_cell.angle_alpha   90.00
_cell.angle_beta   90.00
_cell.angle_gamma   90.00
#
_symmetry.space_group_name_H-M   'P 1'
#
loop_
_entity.id
_entity.type
_entity.pdbx_description
1 polymer ?
#
loop_
_entity_poly.entity_id
_entity_poly.type
_entity_poly.pdbx_seq_one_letter_code
_entity_poly.pdbx_strand_id
1 'polypeptide(L)'
;FARSVANRAGLEAAKAIYATAGGQSPQQYTARACSMIARGEAQAVVLCGAEAIATMRAHQRSGETLDWAEQVEGAQSDDGMGLEDQFVPALAAHKLIAPIDIYPLMEHAKRQRRGMSRDRYLRYLGEVMTPLARAARS
;
A
#
# COMPACT_ATOMS: atom_id res chain seq x y z
N PHE A 1 10.36 -8.32 7.67
CA PHE A 1 10.67 -7.92 6.28
C PHE A 1 11.88 -6.98 6.18
N ALA A 2 11.83 -5.74 6.70
CA ALA A 2 12.89 -4.75 6.45
C ALA A 2 14.30 -5.21 6.92
N ARG A 3 14.42 -5.75 8.14
CA ARG A 3 15.70 -6.30 8.65
C ARG A 3 16.20 -7.48 7.81
N SER A 4 15.29 -8.36 7.42
CA SER A 4 15.57 -9.51 6.57
C SER A 4 16.16 -9.13 5.20
N VAL A 5 15.62 -8.09 4.57
CA VAL A 5 16.18 -7.54 3.32
C VAL A 5 17.54 -6.89 3.55
N ALA A 6 17.70 -6.11 4.62
CA ALA A 6 18.98 -5.47 4.95
C ALA A 6 20.10 -6.50 5.15
N ASN A 7 19.85 -7.57 5.91
CA ASN A 7 20.85 -8.62 6.15
C ASN A 7 21.26 -9.32 4.84
N ARG A 8 20.29 -9.67 3.96
CA ARG A 8 20.60 -10.27 2.65
C ARG A 8 21.37 -9.33 1.72
N ALA A 9 21.23 -8.02 1.90
CA ALA A 9 21.97 -7.01 1.16
C ALA A 9 23.35 -6.68 1.76
N GLY A 10 23.77 -7.37 2.83
CA GLY A 10 25.03 -7.07 3.54
C GLY A 10 25.00 -5.74 4.31
N LEU A 11 23.82 -5.28 4.70
CA LEU A 11 23.57 -4.00 5.38
C LEU A 11 23.22 -4.22 6.86
N GLU A 12 23.96 -5.06 7.58
CA GLU A 12 23.61 -5.47 8.95
C GLU A 12 23.59 -4.27 9.92
N ALA A 13 24.50 -3.32 9.75
CA ALA A 13 24.58 -2.10 10.55
C ALA A 13 23.49 -1.05 10.21
N ALA A 14 22.73 -1.23 9.12
CA ALA A 14 21.72 -0.26 8.71
C ALA A 14 20.55 -0.24 9.71
N LYS A 15 19.98 0.95 9.91
CA LYS A 15 18.68 1.07 10.60
C LYS A 15 17.60 0.47 9.70
N ALA A 16 16.89 -0.53 10.22
CA ALA A 16 15.76 -1.15 9.54
C ALA A 16 14.43 -0.61 10.11
N ILE A 17 13.55 -0.15 9.22
CA ILE A 17 12.23 0.38 9.56
C ILE A 17 11.19 -0.38 8.74
N TYR A 18 10.21 -0.99 9.41
CA TYR A 18 9.02 -1.52 8.77
C TYR A 18 8.00 -0.39 8.65
N ALA A 19 7.65 -0.07 7.40
CA ALA A 19 6.82 1.08 7.07
C ALA A 19 5.33 0.83 7.34
N THR A 20 4.59 1.91 7.55
CA THR A 20 3.14 1.83 7.72
C THR A 20 2.41 1.32 6.48
N ALA A 21 1.23 0.72 6.65
CA ALA A 21 0.47 0.17 5.55
C ALA A 21 -0.32 1.25 4.77
N GLY A 22 -0.51 1.02 3.48
CA GLY A 22 -1.37 1.84 2.61
C GLY A 22 -0.65 2.38 1.37
N GLY A 23 -1.44 2.73 0.36
CA GLY A 23 -0.92 3.19 -0.94
C GLY A 23 -0.16 4.52 -0.88
N GLN A 24 -0.37 5.31 0.17
CA GLN A 24 0.34 6.57 0.43
C GLN A 24 1.76 6.37 0.96
N SER A 25 2.05 5.22 1.58
CA SER A 25 3.27 4.98 2.33
C SER A 25 4.54 5.15 1.49
N PRO A 26 4.67 4.64 0.25
CA PRO A 26 5.89 4.83 -0.53
C PRO A 26 6.26 6.31 -0.71
N GLN A 27 5.27 7.17 -0.95
CA GLN A 27 5.51 8.61 -1.11
C GLN A 27 5.87 9.28 0.23
N GLN A 28 5.19 8.92 1.31
CA GLN A 28 5.47 9.44 2.66
C GLN A 28 6.90 9.10 3.10
N TYR A 29 7.35 7.86 2.88
CA TYR A 29 8.70 7.44 3.26
C TYR A 29 9.77 7.99 2.33
N THR A 30 9.44 8.26 1.06
CA THR A 30 10.31 9.02 0.15
C THR A 30 10.55 10.43 0.69
N ALA A 31 9.48 11.15 1.05
CA ALA A 31 9.61 12.49 1.63
C ALA A 31 10.40 12.48 2.96
N ARG A 32 10.18 11.47 3.80
CA ARG A 32 10.94 11.27 5.05
C ARG A 32 12.42 11.01 4.77
N ALA A 33 12.75 10.14 3.83
CA ALA A 33 14.13 9.83 3.44
C ALA A 33 14.87 11.07 2.95
N CYS A 34 14.25 11.86 2.07
CA CYS A 34 14.80 13.14 1.62
C CYS A 34 15.05 14.10 2.79
N SER A 35 14.11 14.19 3.74
CA SER A 35 14.23 15.04 4.92
C SER A 35 15.38 14.61 5.84
N MET A 36 15.55 13.30 6.06
CA MET A 36 16.65 12.75 6.85
C MET A 36 18.01 13.08 6.23
N ILE A 37 18.14 12.91 4.91
CA ILE A 37 19.38 13.24 4.19
C ILE A 37 19.67 14.74 4.26
N ALA A 38 18.67 15.58 4.02
CA ALA A 38 18.82 17.03 4.07
C ALA A 38 19.26 17.55 5.46
N ARG A 39 18.89 16.85 6.53
CA ARG A 39 19.29 17.15 7.92
C ARG A 39 20.63 16.54 8.32
N GLY A 40 21.27 15.75 7.45
CA GLY A 40 22.49 15.01 7.76
C GLY A 40 22.27 13.81 8.70
N GLU A 41 21.03 13.39 8.93
CA GLU A 41 20.68 12.24 9.77
C GLU A 41 21.00 10.91 9.08
N ALA A 42 21.11 10.91 7.75
CA ALA A 42 21.53 9.78 6.94
C ALA A 42 22.29 10.25 5.70
N GLN A 43 23.31 9.50 5.27
CA GLN A 43 23.99 9.74 3.99
C GLN A 43 23.30 9.04 2.82
N ALA A 44 22.59 7.94 3.10
CA ALA A 44 21.85 7.16 2.12
C ALA A 44 20.64 6.49 2.80
N VAL A 45 19.58 6.28 2.03
CA VAL A 45 18.38 5.55 2.46
C VAL A 45 17.95 4.63 1.32
N VAL A 46 17.62 3.39 1.65
CA VAL A 46 17.05 2.42 0.71
C VAL A 46 15.58 2.22 1.05
N LEU A 47 14.70 2.45 0.07
CA LEU A 47 13.29 2.13 0.16
C LEU A 47 13.01 0.88 -0.67
N CYS A 48 12.34 -0.09 -0.08
CA CYS A 48 11.94 -1.32 -0.76
C CYS A 48 10.55 -1.75 -0.31
N GLY A 49 9.87 -2.48 -1.19
CA GLY A 49 8.58 -3.09 -0.92
C GLY A 49 8.48 -4.42 -1.66
N ALA A 50 7.67 -5.32 -1.14
CA ALA A 50 7.38 -6.60 -1.76
C ALA A 50 5.90 -6.93 -1.56
N GLU A 51 5.31 -7.65 -2.51
CA GLU A 51 3.92 -8.11 -2.45
C GLU A 51 3.86 -9.60 -2.79
N ALA A 52 3.21 -10.38 -1.93
CA ALA A 52 3.04 -11.84 -2.12
C ALA A 52 1.57 -12.26 -2.20
N ILE A 53 0.64 -11.32 -2.41
CA ILE A 53 -0.82 -11.56 -2.32
C ILE A 53 -1.27 -12.66 -3.28
N ALA A 54 -0.76 -12.67 -4.52
CA ALA A 54 -1.12 -13.70 -5.50
C ALA A 54 -0.70 -15.11 -5.03
N THR A 55 0.53 -15.24 -4.53
CA THR A 55 1.09 -16.50 -3.99
C THR A 55 0.30 -16.97 -2.76
N MET A 56 -0.02 -16.04 -1.85
CA MET A 56 -0.85 -16.32 -0.67
C MET A 56 -2.23 -16.83 -1.08
N ARG A 57 -2.90 -16.16 -2.04
CA ARG A 57 -4.22 -16.58 -2.56
C ARG A 57 -4.17 -17.91 -3.31
N ALA A 58 -3.07 -18.24 -3.97
CA ALA A 58 -2.89 -19.53 -4.62
C ALA A 58 -2.83 -20.67 -3.58
N HIS A 59 -2.03 -20.52 -2.53
CA HIS A 59 -1.90 -21.53 -1.47
C HIS A 59 -3.17 -21.68 -0.62
N GLN A 60 -3.83 -20.56 -0.29
CA GLN A 60 -5.13 -20.63 0.38
C GLN A 60 -6.17 -21.45 -0.40
N ARG A 61 -6.11 -21.42 -1.74
CA ARG A 61 -6.99 -22.23 -2.60
C ARG A 61 -6.55 -23.69 -2.71
N SER A 62 -5.25 -23.98 -2.61
CA SER A 62 -4.76 -25.38 -2.58
C SER A 62 -5.01 -26.06 -1.24
N GLY A 63 -5.27 -25.29 -0.18
CA GLY A 63 -5.44 -25.81 1.20
C GLY A 63 -4.11 -26.04 1.91
N GLU A 64 -2.99 -25.71 1.27
CA GLU A 64 -1.65 -25.83 1.83
C GLU A 64 -1.33 -24.56 2.64
N THR A 65 -0.81 -24.74 3.85
CA THR A 65 -0.31 -23.65 4.69
C THR A 65 1.18 -23.45 4.46
N LEU A 66 1.57 -22.22 4.13
CA LEU A 66 2.97 -21.80 4.09
C LEU A 66 3.39 -21.30 5.46
N ASP A 67 4.58 -21.74 5.90
CA ASP A 67 5.28 -21.10 7.00
C ASP A 67 6.05 -19.88 6.47
N TRP A 68 5.63 -18.70 6.92
CA TRP A 68 6.26 -17.41 6.57
C TRP A 68 7.15 -16.89 7.70
N ALA A 69 7.29 -17.65 8.79
CA ALA A 69 8.08 -17.23 9.93
C ALA A 69 9.56 -17.17 9.54
N GLU A 70 10.20 -16.08 9.95
CA GLU A 70 11.63 -15.92 9.82
C GLU A 70 12.15 -15.32 11.13
N GLN A 71 13.17 -15.96 11.70
CA GLN A 71 13.93 -15.40 12.80
C GLN A 71 15.09 -14.62 12.21
N VAL A 72 15.13 -13.31 12.47
CA VAL A 72 16.15 -12.42 11.91
C VAL A 72 16.92 -11.76 13.03
N GLU A 73 18.24 -11.84 12.99
CA GLU A 73 19.11 -11.14 13.92
C GLU A 73 19.13 -9.63 13.64
N GLY A 74 19.20 -8.84 14.72
CA GLY A 74 19.26 -7.38 14.67
C GLY A 74 17.90 -6.69 14.89
N ALA A 75 17.97 -5.42 15.30
CA ALA A 75 16.78 -4.64 15.61
C ALA A 75 16.08 -4.10 14.36
N GLN A 76 14.76 -3.97 14.41
CA GLN A 76 13.97 -3.15 13.50
C GLN A 76 12.94 -2.35 14.30
N SER A 77 12.62 -1.15 13.83
CA SER A 77 11.42 -0.45 14.30
C SER A 77 10.23 -0.81 13.40
N ASP A 78 9.04 -0.82 13.98
CA ASP A 78 7.79 -0.97 13.28
C ASP A 78 6.98 0.31 13.48
N ASP A 79 6.68 1.00 12.39
CA ASP A 79 5.91 2.25 12.44
C ASP A 79 4.39 1.99 12.53
N GLY A 80 3.97 0.73 12.65
CA GLY A 80 2.59 0.32 12.87
C GLY A 80 1.76 0.28 11.60
N MET A 81 0.56 -0.27 11.70
CA MET A 81 -0.30 -0.51 10.52
C MET A 81 -0.87 0.78 9.90
N GLY A 82 -0.99 1.89 10.65
CA GLY A 82 -1.55 3.13 10.11
C GLY A 82 -3.03 3.02 9.72
N LEU A 83 -3.73 2.07 10.36
CA LEU A 83 -5.14 1.75 10.10
C LEU A 83 -6.08 2.33 11.15
N GLU A 84 -5.55 3.02 12.15
CA GLU A 84 -6.29 3.49 13.33
C GLU A 84 -7.50 4.36 12.93
N ASP A 85 -7.35 5.17 11.89
CA ASP A 85 -8.40 6.05 11.36
C ASP A 85 -9.19 5.45 10.18
N GLN A 86 -8.85 4.24 9.73
CA GLN A 86 -9.53 3.61 8.59
C GLN A 86 -10.85 2.94 8.98
N PHE A 87 -11.01 2.57 10.26
CA PHE A 87 -12.26 2.03 10.76
C PHE A 87 -13.20 3.15 11.23
N VAL A 88 -14.24 3.41 10.45
CA VAL A 88 -15.29 4.36 10.83
C VAL A 88 -16.50 3.57 11.35
N PRO A 89 -16.83 3.63 12.66
CA PRO A 89 -17.90 2.81 13.24
C PRO A 89 -19.26 2.98 12.55
N ALA A 90 -19.58 4.21 12.14
CA ALA A 90 -20.81 4.50 11.40
C ALA A 90 -20.86 3.78 10.04
N LEU A 91 -19.74 3.71 9.30
CA LEU A 91 -19.67 2.97 8.04
C LEU A 91 -19.75 1.45 8.27
N ALA A 92 -19.04 0.97 9.28
CA ALA A 92 -19.02 -0.45 9.64
C ALA A 92 -20.41 -0.97 10.05
N ALA A 93 -21.21 -0.17 10.77
CA ALA A 93 -22.59 -0.48 11.11
C ALA A 93 -23.48 -0.74 9.87
N HIS A 94 -23.10 -0.18 8.72
CA HIS A 94 -23.78 -0.36 7.43
C HIS A 94 -23.03 -1.31 6.49
N LYS A 95 -22.09 -2.12 7.00
CA LYS A 95 -21.27 -3.07 6.23
C LYS A 95 -20.41 -2.41 5.14
N LEU A 96 -20.06 -1.13 5.34
CA LEU A 96 -19.11 -0.41 4.49
C LEU A 96 -17.73 -0.49 5.15
N ILE A 97 -16.96 -1.53 4.80
CA ILE A 97 -15.73 -1.89 5.54
C ILE A 97 -14.50 -1.76 4.64
N ALA A 98 -14.59 -2.22 3.39
CA ALA A 98 -13.48 -2.23 2.46
C ALA A 98 -13.59 -1.11 1.42
N PRO A 99 -12.48 -0.76 0.73
CA PRO A 99 -12.51 0.19 -0.38
C PRO A 99 -13.55 -0.14 -1.46
N ILE A 100 -13.82 -1.44 -1.70
CA ILE A 100 -14.84 -1.88 -2.67
C ILE A 100 -16.26 -1.52 -2.24
N ASP A 101 -16.53 -1.36 -0.94
CA ASP A 101 -17.84 -0.93 -0.42
C ASP A 101 -17.95 0.60 -0.45
N ILE A 102 -16.83 1.30 -0.18
CA ILE A 102 -16.81 2.74 0.06
C ILE A 102 -16.62 3.55 -1.23
N TYR A 103 -15.68 3.17 -2.09
CA TYR A 103 -15.35 3.93 -3.31
C TYR A 103 -16.53 4.08 -4.29
N PRO A 104 -17.44 3.10 -4.47
CA PRO A 104 -18.61 3.30 -5.31
C PRO A 104 -19.51 4.44 -4.83
N LEU A 105 -19.64 4.67 -3.52
CA LEU A 105 -20.41 5.78 -2.96
C LEU A 105 -19.76 7.12 -3.30
N MET A 106 -18.42 7.19 -3.15
CA MET A 106 -17.64 8.38 -3.50
C MET A 106 -17.74 8.69 -5.01
N GLU A 107 -17.64 7.68 -5.85
CA GLU A 107 -17.77 7.80 -7.31
C GLU A 107 -19.18 8.19 -7.74
N HIS A 108 -20.22 7.69 -7.07
CA HIS A 108 -21.60 8.13 -7.30
C HIS A 108 -21.76 9.62 -6.96
N ALA A 109 -21.24 10.06 -5.82
CA ALA A 109 -21.30 11.46 -5.41
C ALA A 109 -20.52 12.37 -6.39
N LYS A 110 -19.35 11.93 -6.85
CA LYS A 110 -18.56 12.62 -7.88
C LYS A 110 -19.29 12.72 -9.22
N ARG A 111 -19.97 11.66 -9.64
CA ARG A 111 -20.83 11.67 -10.84
C ARG A 111 -21.96 12.69 -10.74
N GLN A 112 -22.67 12.70 -9.61
CA GLN A 112 -23.77 13.64 -9.35
C GLN A 112 -23.29 15.10 -9.37
N ARG A 113 -22.18 15.40 -8.67
CA ARG A 113 -21.57 16.74 -8.68
C ARG A 113 -21.17 17.22 -10.07
N ARG A 114 -20.81 16.30 -10.97
CA ARG A 114 -20.45 16.60 -12.37
C ARG A 114 -21.66 16.68 -13.32
N GLY A 115 -22.89 16.46 -12.84
CA GLY A 115 -24.09 16.47 -13.67
C GLY A 115 -24.06 15.42 -14.79
N MET A 116 -23.35 14.30 -14.59
CA MET A 116 -23.18 13.28 -15.62
C MET A 116 -24.25 12.18 -15.49
N SER A 117 -24.84 11.79 -16.62
CA SER A 117 -25.60 10.55 -16.71
C SER A 117 -24.70 9.35 -16.43
N ARG A 118 -25.28 8.21 -16.05
CA ARG A 118 -24.53 6.99 -15.78
C ARG A 118 -23.66 6.58 -16.97
N ASP A 119 -24.23 6.55 -18.17
CA ASP A 119 -23.54 6.10 -19.38
C ASP A 119 -22.42 7.07 -19.79
N ARG A 120 -22.60 8.37 -19.55
CA ARG A 120 -21.54 9.35 -19.76
C ARG A 120 -20.41 9.17 -18.75
N TYR A 121 -20.72 8.89 -17.50
CA TYR A 121 -19.72 8.70 -16.45
C TYR A 121 -18.90 7.42 -16.67
N LEU A 122 -19.54 6.33 -17.10
CA LEU A 122 -18.83 5.09 -17.45
C LEU A 122 -17.85 5.30 -18.60
N ARG A 123 -18.25 6.04 -19.64
CA ARG A 123 -17.33 6.42 -20.74
C ARG A 123 -16.17 7.28 -20.23
N TYR A 124 -16.47 8.28 -19.40
CA TYR A 124 -15.46 9.13 -18.78
C TYR A 124 -14.45 8.32 -17.94
N LEU A 125 -14.90 7.34 -17.15
CA LEU A 125 -13.99 6.45 -16.41
C LEU A 125 -13.12 5.61 -17.34
N GLY A 126 -13.68 5.10 -18.45
CA GLY A 126 -12.92 4.40 -19.48
C GLY A 126 -11.83 5.27 -20.09
N GLU A 127 -12.13 6.53 -20.40
CA GLU A 127 -11.17 7.51 -20.92
C GLU A 127 -10.03 7.77 -19.93
N VAL A 128 -10.35 7.95 -18.64
CA VAL A 128 -9.36 8.14 -17.57
C VAL A 128 -8.43 6.93 -17.42
N MET A 129 -8.98 5.71 -17.52
CA MET A 129 -8.21 4.47 -17.32
C MET A 129 -7.42 4.04 -18.57
N THR A 130 -7.81 4.49 -19.76
CA THR A 130 -7.17 4.12 -21.03
C THR A 130 -5.65 4.35 -21.05
N PRO A 131 -5.11 5.54 -20.71
CA PRO A 131 -3.67 5.76 -20.72
C PRO A 131 -2.92 4.86 -19.72
N LEU A 132 -3.49 4.62 -18.53
CA LEU A 132 -2.92 3.71 -17.53
C LEU A 132 -2.85 2.27 -18.05
N ALA A 133 -3.94 1.79 -18.66
CA ALA A 133 -4.00 0.44 -19.22
C ALA A 133 -3.07 0.26 -20.43
N ARG A 134 -2.74 1.32 -21.16
CA ARG A 134 -1.73 1.28 -22.22
C ARG A 134 -0.32 1.18 -21.65
N ALA A 135 0.00 2.00 -20.65
CA ALA A 135 1.31 1.97 -19.98
C ALA A 135 1.59 0.63 -19.28
N ALA A 136 0.56 -0.03 -18.72
CA ALA A 136 0.72 -1.33 -18.07
C ALA A 136 0.98 -2.51 -19.04
N ARG A 137 0.86 -2.30 -20.36
CA ARG A 137 1.07 -3.34 -21.38
C ARG A 137 2.43 -3.26 -22.07
N SER A 138 3.16 -2.15 -21.92
CA SER A 138 4.52 -1.96 -22.44
C SER A 138 5.55 -2.49 -21.46
#